data_AF-A0A4W5R1L8-F1
#
_entry.id   AF-A0A4W5R1L8-F1
#
_cell.length_a   1.000
_cell.length_b   1.000
_cell.length_c   1.000
_cell.angle_alpha   90.00
_cell.angle_beta   90.00
_cell.angle_gamma   90.00
#
_symmetry.space_group_name_H-M   'P 1'
#
loop_
_entity.id
_entity.type
_entity.pdbx_description
1 polymer ?
#
loop_
_entity_poly.entity_id
_entity_poly.type
_entity_poly.pdbx_seq_one_letter_code
_entity_poly.pdbx_strand_id
1 'polypeptide(L)'
;MEGGVLVPLLIAAGGGGKAYLEDPESSLDQIPLEQYENDTVASSSNGKTGAAGGGGGWKDSSSHLWAGKSLLEGADGGSSCPQALSKLSWATFGGFGGGGGACTAGGGGGGYRGGDAALIDDITAGGQDGISFVNPMGEIFLHPLAAMESHGECEIKVQLNCSHCQTQSCKRDEDTQLIICLCHNEEVLASDNVTCTGNSQLHAVRLRLQSPEYKLSKIRSSTIMTDYNPNYCFAGKAASLSELNEVPRKNITLLRALGHGAFGEVYEGQVLGMNGENTAMQVAIKTLPEICSEQDEMDFLMEALIMSKFSHQNIVRCIGVSLQILPRCILLELMTGGDMKSFLRQNRPKTCQSSSLTMLELLHVARDIAFGCRYLEENHFIHRDIAARNCLLTCPGPDRVAKIGDFGMARDIYRASYYRKGGRAMLPVKWMPPEAFMEGIFTCKTDTWSFGVLLWEIFSLGYMPYPCKTNQEVLEFVTSGGRMDPPKSCPGPVYRIMTQCWQHCPEHRPNFSTILERINYCTQDPDVINTPLPVEYGPTVEELSTVIRPDTPGSLTPLLLAHTASQEVSPQISSLGLGLGMGPTSLPQPNKPYTKSRECDSRSSSVIDPSC
;
A
#
# COMPACT_ATOMS: atom_id res chain seq x y z
N MET A 1 3.19 -8.19 -32.25
CA MET A 1 2.69 -9.25 -33.16
C MET A 1 3.68 -9.37 -34.29
N GLU A 2 4.12 -10.58 -34.61
CA GLU A 2 4.95 -10.87 -35.78
C GLU A 2 4.13 -11.73 -36.74
N GLY A 3 4.00 -11.31 -38.00
CA GLY A 3 3.21 -12.06 -38.99
C GLY A 3 1.72 -12.26 -38.63
N GLY A 4 1.14 -11.38 -37.81
CA GLY A 4 -0.25 -11.52 -37.34
C GLY A 4 -0.46 -12.48 -36.15
N VAL A 5 0.62 -13.09 -35.65
CA VAL A 5 0.60 -13.94 -34.46
C VAL A 5 1.00 -13.11 -33.23
N LEU A 6 0.29 -13.31 -32.12
CA LEU A 6 0.64 -12.71 -30.83
C LEU A 6 1.97 -13.31 -30.35
N VAL A 7 2.96 -12.43 -30.13
CA VAL A 7 4.26 -12.78 -29.57
C VAL A 7 4.32 -12.16 -28.18
N PRO A 8 4.57 -12.95 -27.12
CA PRO A 8 4.67 -12.40 -25.77
C PRO A 8 5.93 -11.55 -25.63
N LEU A 9 5.81 -10.39 -25.00
CA LEU A 9 6.93 -9.50 -24.67
C LEU A 9 7.40 -9.72 -23.24
N LEU A 10 6.45 -9.82 -22.32
CA LEU A 10 6.64 -10.10 -20.91
C LEU A 10 5.40 -10.83 -20.39
N ILE A 11 5.58 -11.92 -19.63
CA ILE A 11 4.52 -12.63 -18.93
C ILE A 11 4.99 -12.86 -17.50
N ALA A 12 4.23 -12.36 -16.53
CA ALA A 12 4.45 -12.66 -15.12
C ALA A 12 3.78 -13.98 -14.76
N ALA A 13 4.51 -14.86 -14.07
CA ALA A 13 3.91 -16.01 -13.43
C ALA A 13 3.20 -15.64 -12.13
N GLY A 14 2.14 -16.40 -11.84
CA GLY A 14 1.49 -16.41 -10.52
C GLY A 14 2.10 -17.48 -9.63
N GLY A 15 2.06 -17.23 -8.31
CA GLY A 15 2.44 -18.22 -7.32
C GLY A 15 1.45 -19.39 -7.24
N GLY A 16 1.94 -20.56 -6.84
CA GLY A 16 1.16 -21.74 -6.56
C GLY A 16 0.33 -21.57 -5.28
N GLY A 17 -0.86 -22.16 -5.28
CA GLY A 17 -1.75 -22.17 -4.12
C GLY A 17 -1.09 -22.86 -2.93
N LYS A 18 -1.18 -22.23 -1.76
CA LYS A 18 -0.72 -22.83 -0.50
C LYS A 18 -1.76 -23.79 0.06
N ALA A 19 -1.28 -24.83 0.72
CA ALA A 19 -2.13 -25.78 1.42
C ALA A 19 -2.76 -25.13 2.67
N TYR A 20 -3.78 -25.79 3.23
CA TYR A 20 -4.53 -25.25 4.37
C TYR A 20 -3.72 -25.23 5.68
N LEU A 21 -2.83 -26.20 5.88
CA LEU A 21 -1.88 -26.24 6.98
C LEU A 21 -0.45 -26.15 6.44
N GLU A 22 0.42 -25.46 7.18
CA GLU A 22 1.85 -25.51 6.91
C GLU A 22 2.41 -26.88 7.31
N ASP A 23 3.26 -27.45 6.46
CA ASP A 23 4.00 -28.65 6.80
C ASP A 23 5.04 -28.32 7.90
N PRO A 24 4.94 -28.92 9.09
CA PRO A 24 5.86 -28.66 10.20
C PRO A 24 7.32 -29.08 9.91
N GLU A 25 7.57 -29.87 8.85
CA GLU A 25 8.93 -30.22 8.40
C GLU A 25 9.44 -29.35 7.24
N SER A 26 8.67 -28.37 6.76
CA SER A 26 9.12 -27.47 5.68
C SER A 26 10.26 -26.56 6.16
N SER A 27 11.46 -26.77 5.63
CA SER A 27 12.62 -25.91 5.93
C SER A 27 12.60 -24.65 5.06
N LEU A 28 13.06 -23.52 5.62
CA LEU A 28 13.23 -22.25 4.90
C LEU A 28 14.27 -22.34 3.76
N ASP A 29 15.07 -23.42 3.72
CA ASP A 29 16.06 -23.69 2.67
C ASP A 29 15.44 -24.27 1.38
N GLN A 30 14.13 -24.57 1.37
CA GLN A 30 13.43 -25.17 0.22
C GLN A 30 12.57 -24.19 -0.58
N ILE A 31 12.78 -22.86 -0.46
CA ILE A 31 12.08 -21.89 -1.30
C ILE A 31 12.66 -22.01 -2.73
N PRO A 32 11.87 -22.45 -3.73
CA PRO A 32 12.36 -22.51 -5.11
C PRO A 32 12.72 -21.09 -5.57
N LEU A 33 13.91 -20.92 -6.14
CA LEU A 33 14.28 -19.67 -6.79
C LEU A 33 13.31 -19.37 -7.93
N GLU A 34 12.92 -18.10 -8.08
CA GLU A 34 12.08 -17.66 -9.20
C GLU A 34 12.71 -18.04 -10.53
N GLN A 35 11.90 -18.66 -11.41
CA GLN A 35 12.33 -19.11 -12.72
C GLN A 35 11.68 -18.27 -13.80
N TYR A 36 12.43 -17.99 -14.85
CA TYR A 36 11.91 -17.37 -16.06
C TYR A 36 12.40 -18.09 -17.30
N GLU A 37 11.61 -18.00 -18.36
CA GLU A 37 11.91 -18.48 -19.70
C GLU A 37 12.19 -17.28 -20.61
N ASN A 38 13.19 -17.41 -21.47
CA ASN A 38 13.51 -16.39 -22.46
C ASN A 38 13.53 -16.94 -23.88
N ASP A 39 13.42 -18.26 -24.07
CA ASP A 39 13.34 -18.82 -25.41
C ASP A 39 11.89 -18.79 -25.93
N THR A 40 11.67 -17.99 -26.97
CA THR A 40 10.39 -17.89 -27.70
C THR A 40 9.92 -19.21 -28.32
N VAL A 41 10.81 -20.19 -28.50
CA VAL A 41 10.52 -21.52 -29.04
C VAL A 41 10.11 -22.50 -27.94
N ALA A 42 10.43 -22.18 -26.69
CA ALA A 42 10.20 -23.08 -25.57
C ALA A 42 8.71 -23.34 -25.35
N SER A 43 8.36 -24.60 -25.04
CA SER A 43 6.96 -25.03 -24.93
C SER A 43 6.24 -24.28 -23.81
N SER A 44 5.18 -23.57 -24.14
CA SER A 44 4.35 -22.86 -23.18
C SER A 44 3.15 -23.70 -22.78
N SER A 45 3.39 -24.68 -21.90
CA SER A 45 2.41 -25.69 -21.52
C SER A 45 1.63 -25.29 -20.27
N ASN A 46 0.46 -25.90 -20.10
CA ASN A 46 -0.22 -25.88 -18.81
C ASN A 46 0.57 -26.74 -17.81
N GLY A 47 0.44 -26.40 -16.53
CA GLY A 47 0.97 -27.22 -15.45
C GLY A 47 0.21 -28.53 -15.33
N LYS A 48 0.89 -29.55 -14.79
CA LYS A 48 0.29 -30.86 -14.58
C LYS A 48 -0.82 -30.78 -13.55
N THR A 49 -1.95 -31.34 -13.91
CA THR A 49 -3.07 -31.52 -12.99
C THR A 49 -2.85 -32.80 -12.18
N GLY A 50 -3.04 -32.70 -10.86
CA GLY A 50 -2.94 -33.78 -9.90
C GLY A 50 -4.25 -33.93 -9.12
N ALA A 51 -4.17 -33.95 -7.79
CA ALA A 51 -5.33 -33.86 -6.92
C ALA A 51 -6.06 -32.50 -7.04
N ALA A 52 -5.27 -31.44 -7.28
CA ALA A 52 -5.72 -30.09 -7.61
C ALA A 52 -5.41 -29.75 -9.08
N GLY A 53 -5.85 -28.59 -9.53
CA GLY A 53 -5.58 -28.08 -10.87
C GLY A 53 -4.19 -27.56 -11.08
N GLY A 54 -3.62 -27.88 -12.24
CA GLY A 54 -2.41 -27.20 -12.72
C GLY A 54 -2.73 -25.80 -13.25
N GLY A 55 -1.73 -24.93 -13.30
CA GLY A 55 -1.87 -23.60 -13.87
C GLY A 55 -1.96 -23.60 -15.41
N GLY A 56 -2.47 -22.52 -15.98
CA GLY A 56 -2.55 -22.25 -17.40
C GLY A 56 -1.23 -21.70 -17.93
N GLY A 57 -0.85 -22.14 -19.13
CA GLY A 57 0.30 -21.61 -19.87
C GLY A 57 -0.09 -20.48 -20.82
N TRP A 58 0.83 -20.10 -21.72
CA TRP A 58 0.55 -19.08 -22.74
C TRP A 58 -0.51 -19.50 -23.76
N LYS A 59 -0.37 -20.70 -24.36
CA LYS A 59 -1.15 -21.09 -25.55
C LYS A 59 -1.73 -22.50 -25.52
N ASP A 60 -1.47 -23.25 -24.46
CA ASP A 60 -1.89 -24.66 -24.37
C ASP A 60 -3.31 -24.76 -23.77
N SER A 61 -4.00 -25.86 -24.05
CA SER A 61 -5.40 -26.05 -23.63
C SER A 61 -5.50 -27.21 -22.67
N SER A 62 -6.17 -26.99 -21.52
CA SER A 62 -6.49 -28.06 -20.58
C SER A 62 -7.98 -28.42 -20.63
N SER A 63 -8.25 -29.72 -20.63
CA SER A 63 -9.60 -30.30 -20.59
C SER A 63 -10.16 -30.43 -19.16
N HIS A 64 -9.32 -30.29 -18.12
CA HIS A 64 -9.77 -30.39 -16.74
C HIS A 64 -10.43 -29.08 -16.29
N LEU A 65 -11.66 -29.18 -15.77
CA LEU A 65 -12.41 -28.02 -15.26
C LEU A 65 -11.71 -27.30 -14.12
N TRP A 66 -10.93 -28.03 -13.32
CA TRP A 66 -10.15 -27.48 -12.22
C TRP A 66 -8.76 -26.98 -12.62
N ALA A 67 -8.30 -27.22 -13.85
CA ALA A 67 -7.08 -26.59 -14.36
C ALA A 67 -7.36 -25.17 -14.84
N GLY A 68 -6.37 -24.28 -14.72
CA GLY A 68 -6.49 -22.94 -15.27
C GLY A 68 -6.42 -22.91 -16.79
N LYS A 69 -7.12 -21.94 -17.38
CA LYS A 69 -7.12 -21.65 -18.82
C LYS A 69 -5.86 -20.90 -19.23
N SER A 70 -5.43 -21.10 -20.47
CA SER A 70 -4.26 -20.37 -20.96
C SER A 70 -4.52 -18.89 -21.13
N LEU A 71 -3.44 -18.11 -21.22
CA LEU A 71 -3.50 -16.68 -21.45
C LEU A 71 -4.22 -16.32 -22.76
N LEU A 72 -4.11 -17.15 -23.81
CA LEU A 72 -4.86 -16.98 -25.05
C LEU A 72 -6.35 -17.36 -24.93
N GLU A 73 -6.72 -18.16 -23.93
CA GLU A 73 -8.11 -18.54 -23.62
C GLU A 73 -8.75 -17.63 -22.54
N GLY A 74 -8.10 -16.51 -22.19
CA GLY A 74 -8.63 -15.52 -21.25
C GLY A 74 -8.03 -15.59 -19.84
N ALA A 75 -7.11 -16.53 -19.59
CA ALA A 75 -6.41 -16.68 -18.30
C ALA A 75 -7.35 -16.97 -17.11
N ASP A 76 -8.50 -17.58 -17.36
CA ASP A 76 -9.46 -17.91 -16.31
C ASP A 76 -8.92 -18.97 -15.35
N GLY A 77 -9.11 -18.74 -14.06
CA GLY A 77 -8.74 -19.69 -13.02
C GLY A 77 -9.57 -20.97 -13.05
N GLY A 78 -8.95 -22.08 -12.65
CA GLY A 78 -9.62 -23.39 -12.59
C GLY A 78 -10.72 -23.47 -11.53
N SER A 79 -11.71 -24.32 -11.78
CA SER A 79 -12.82 -24.62 -10.85
C SER A 79 -12.36 -25.35 -9.58
N SER A 80 -13.08 -25.17 -8.47
CA SER A 80 -12.85 -25.97 -7.26
C SER A 80 -13.00 -27.46 -7.51
N CYS A 81 -12.09 -28.25 -6.93
CA CYS A 81 -12.19 -29.70 -7.00
C CYS A 81 -13.43 -30.19 -6.21
N PRO A 82 -14.23 -31.14 -6.73
CA PRO A 82 -15.43 -31.66 -6.04
C PRO A 82 -15.15 -32.27 -4.65
N GLN A 83 -13.96 -32.85 -4.47
CA GLN A 83 -13.51 -33.44 -3.22
C GLN A 83 -13.26 -32.38 -2.14
N ALA A 84 -12.82 -31.17 -2.52
CA ALA A 84 -12.68 -30.03 -1.62
C ALA A 84 -14.04 -29.60 -1.07
N LEU A 85 -15.04 -29.47 -1.96
CA LEU A 85 -16.38 -29.02 -1.59
C LEU A 85 -17.05 -29.98 -0.60
N SER A 86 -16.84 -31.29 -0.77
CA SER A 86 -17.39 -32.31 0.12
C SER A 86 -16.66 -32.44 1.48
N LYS A 87 -15.35 -32.18 1.54
CA LYS A 87 -14.56 -32.27 2.79
C LYS A 87 -14.53 -30.97 3.58
N LEU A 88 -14.40 -29.82 2.91
CA LEU A 88 -14.16 -28.51 3.53
C LEU A 88 -15.42 -27.64 3.60
N SER A 89 -16.47 -27.96 2.84
CA SER A 89 -17.73 -27.20 2.77
C SER A 89 -17.64 -25.78 2.18
N TRP A 90 -16.57 -25.45 1.45
CA TRP A 90 -16.44 -24.22 0.65
C TRP A 90 -15.65 -24.50 -0.64
N ALA A 91 -15.87 -23.70 -1.68
CA ALA A 91 -15.26 -23.87 -3.00
C ALA A 91 -14.06 -22.92 -3.19
N THR A 92 -12.92 -23.46 -3.61
CA THR A 92 -11.67 -22.70 -3.82
C THR A 92 -11.27 -22.72 -5.31
N PHE A 93 -11.16 -21.55 -5.92
CA PHE A 93 -10.91 -21.40 -7.35
C PHE A 93 -9.49 -20.92 -7.62
N GLY A 94 -8.98 -21.20 -8.82
CA GLY A 94 -7.68 -20.72 -9.28
C GLY A 94 -7.65 -19.20 -9.48
N GLY A 95 -6.46 -18.61 -9.32
CA GLY A 95 -6.27 -17.16 -9.37
C GLY A 95 -5.80 -16.60 -10.72
N PHE A 96 -5.27 -15.38 -10.68
CA PHE A 96 -4.77 -14.61 -11.84
C PHE A 96 -3.79 -15.40 -12.72
N GLY A 97 -3.81 -15.12 -14.04
CA GLY A 97 -2.91 -15.75 -15.02
C GLY A 97 -3.26 -17.19 -15.38
N GLY A 98 -4.47 -17.64 -15.05
CA GLY A 98 -4.91 -19.03 -15.23
C GLY A 98 -4.43 -19.94 -14.10
N GLY A 99 -4.51 -19.55 -12.82
CA GLY A 99 -4.17 -20.46 -11.73
C GLY A 99 -5.06 -21.71 -11.72
N GLY A 100 -4.56 -22.84 -11.22
CA GLY A 100 -5.35 -24.05 -11.02
C GLY A 100 -6.22 -23.98 -9.76
N GLY A 101 -7.41 -24.56 -9.82
CA GLY A 101 -8.33 -24.67 -8.69
C GLY A 101 -7.82 -25.67 -7.65
N ALA A 102 -7.99 -25.32 -6.37
CA ALA A 102 -7.48 -26.14 -5.28
C ALA A 102 -8.41 -27.33 -4.97
N CYS A 103 -7.82 -28.34 -4.33
CA CYS A 103 -8.58 -29.39 -3.64
C CYS A 103 -8.44 -29.20 -2.13
N THR A 104 -8.08 -30.24 -1.37
CA THR A 104 -7.52 -30.02 -0.02
C THR A 104 -6.05 -29.58 -0.09
N ALA A 105 -5.36 -29.96 -1.17
CA ALA A 105 -4.06 -29.44 -1.58
C ALA A 105 -4.18 -28.19 -2.48
N GLY A 106 -3.08 -27.42 -2.55
CA GLY A 106 -2.98 -26.22 -3.38
C GLY A 106 -2.89 -26.50 -4.89
N GLY A 107 -3.52 -25.64 -5.70
CA GLY A 107 -3.42 -25.66 -7.17
C GLY A 107 -2.15 -24.98 -7.69
N GLY A 108 -1.75 -25.28 -8.92
CA GLY A 108 -0.56 -24.70 -9.55
C GLY A 108 -0.75 -23.26 -10.03
N GLY A 109 0.32 -22.47 -10.03
CA GLY A 109 0.32 -21.06 -10.45
C GLY A 109 0.22 -20.88 -11.96
N GLY A 110 -0.43 -19.81 -12.44
CA GLY A 110 -0.50 -19.48 -13.87
C GLY A 110 0.80 -18.88 -14.41
N GLY A 111 0.96 -18.75 -15.74
CA GLY A 111 2.14 -18.10 -16.32
C GLY A 111 2.38 -18.40 -17.80
N TYR A 112 3.61 -18.18 -18.27
CA TYR A 112 4.00 -18.62 -19.61
C TYR A 112 4.02 -20.15 -19.69
N ARG A 113 4.53 -20.78 -18.64
CA ARG A 113 4.23 -22.16 -18.29
C ARG A 113 3.47 -22.16 -16.96
N GLY A 114 2.38 -22.92 -16.92
CA GLY A 114 1.67 -23.13 -15.67
C GLY A 114 2.48 -24.02 -14.72
N GLY A 115 2.37 -23.75 -13.42
CA GLY A 115 2.93 -24.55 -12.34
C GLY A 115 2.16 -25.84 -12.13
N ASP A 116 2.86 -26.90 -11.73
CA ASP A 116 2.27 -28.20 -11.44
C ASP A 116 1.45 -28.16 -10.13
N ALA A 117 0.32 -28.86 -10.10
CA ALA A 117 -0.45 -29.08 -8.89
C ALA A 117 0.21 -30.15 -8.00
N ALA A 118 -0.18 -30.18 -6.72
CA ALA A 118 0.17 -31.30 -5.85
C ALA A 118 -0.35 -32.63 -6.42
N LEU A 119 0.51 -33.65 -6.41
CA LEU A 119 0.16 -35.00 -6.86
C LEU A 119 -0.79 -35.72 -5.90
N ILE A 120 -0.76 -35.36 -4.62
CA ILE A 120 -1.58 -35.94 -3.56
C ILE A 120 -2.57 -34.91 -3.00
N ASP A 121 -3.76 -35.37 -2.62
CA ASP A 121 -4.81 -34.54 -2.00
C ASP A 121 -4.58 -34.43 -0.49
N ASP A 122 -3.52 -33.71 -0.09
CA ASP A 122 -3.13 -33.47 1.32
C ASP A 122 -3.27 -31.99 1.69
N ILE A 123 -3.76 -31.72 2.90
CA ILE A 123 -3.94 -30.39 3.47
C ILE A 123 -2.63 -29.65 3.75
N THR A 124 -1.48 -30.32 3.67
CA THR A 124 -0.15 -29.71 3.78
C THR A 124 0.57 -29.54 2.42
N ALA A 125 0.02 -30.09 1.34
CA ALA A 125 0.68 -30.07 0.02
C ALA A 125 0.33 -28.81 -0.80
N GLY A 126 1.34 -27.99 -1.09
CA GLY A 126 1.20 -26.80 -1.94
C GLY A 126 1.31 -27.09 -3.44
N GLY A 127 0.77 -26.20 -4.27
CA GLY A 127 1.03 -26.17 -5.71
C GLY A 127 2.32 -25.42 -6.03
N GLN A 128 2.88 -25.69 -7.20
CA GLN A 128 4.09 -25.01 -7.69
C GLN A 128 3.75 -23.67 -8.35
N ASP A 129 4.71 -22.74 -8.29
CA ASP A 129 4.62 -21.47 -8.99
C ASP A 129 4.69 -21.67 -10.51
N GLY A 130 4.11 -20.76 -11.28
CA GLY A 130 4.29 -20.71 -12.72
C GLY A 130 5.67 -20.19 -13.13
N ILE A 131 5.97 -20.23 -14.42
CA ILE A 131 7.22 -19.69 -14.98
C ILE A 131 6.93 -18.42 -15.77
N SER A 132 7.65 -17.34 -15.42
CA SER A 132 7.57 -16.05 -16.11
C SER A 132 8.25 -16.14 -17.48
N PHE A 133 7.91 -15.26 -18.41
CA PHE A 133 8.59 -15.16 -19.70
C PHE A 133 9.06 -13.75 -19.98
N VAL A 134 10.30 -13.61 -20.46
CA VAL A 134 10.83 -12.34 -20.93
C VAL A 134 11.38 -12.51 -22.34
N ASN A 135 10.88 -11.71 -23.27
CA ASN A 135 11.32 -11.80 -24.66
C ASN A 135 12.79 -11.38 -24.80
N PRO A 136 13.64 -12.10 -25.58
CA PRO A 136 15.04 -11.75 -25.81
C PRO A 136 15.27 -10.37 -26.43
N MET A 137 14.25 -9.81 -27.09
CA MET A 137 14.30 -8.44 -27.60
C MET A 137 14.29 -7.38 -26.50
N GLY A 138 13.89 -7.73 -25.27
CA GLY A 138 13.95 -6.86 -24.11
C GLY A 138 15.26 -7.05 -23.33
N GLU A 139 15.84 -5.95 -22.83
CA GLU A 139 16.90 -6.02 -21.82
C GLU A 139 16.29 -6.26 -20.43
N ILE A 140 16.68 -7.36 -19.78
CA ILE A 140 16.32 -7.61 -18.37
C ILE A 140 17.24 -6.77 -17.49
N PHE A 141 16.71 -5.66 -16.97
CA PHE A 141 17.38 -4.90 -15.93
C PHE A 141 17.15 -5.55 -14.56
N LEU A 142 18.05 -6.46 -14.16
CA LEU A 142 18.09 -7.05 -12.81
C LEU A 142 18.71 -6.10 -11.76
N HIS A 143 19.32 -4.99 -12.21
CA HIS A 143 19.62 -3.88 -11.32
C HIS A 143 18.31 -3.13 -11.09
N PRO A 144 17.86 -2.93 -9.83
CA PRO A 144 16.62 -2.22 -9.59
C PRO A 144 16.72 -0.83 -10.22
N LEU A 145 15.95 -0.60 -11.30
CA LEU A 145 15.71 0.71 -11.89
C LEU A 145 14.86 1.51 -10.91
N ALA A 146 15.48 1.91 -9.80
CA ALA A 146 14.81 2.35 -8.58
C ALA A 146 13.83 1.30 -8.02
N ALA A 147 13.88 1.07 -6.71
CA ALA A 147 12.70 0.52 -6.05
C ALA A 147 11.56 1.55 -6.19
N MET A 148 10.65 1.35 -7.14
CA MET A 148 9.38 2.06 -7.15
C MET A 148 8.48 1.44 -6.08
N GLU A 149 8.49 2.03 -4.88
CA GLU A 149 7.43 1.80 -3.87
C GLU A 149 6.21 2.68 -4.19
N SER A 150 5.57 2.46 -5.35
CA SER A 150 4.20 2.91 -5.61
C SER A 150 3.49 2.03 -6.62
N HIS A 151 2.20 1.76 -6.40
CA HIS A 151 1.33 1.11 -7.38
C HIS A 151 1.34 1.91 -8.70
N GLY A 152 1.59 1.24 -9.82
CA GLY A 152 1.34 1.78 -11.15
C GLY A 152 -0.17 1.91 -11.41
N GLU A 153 -0.56 2.80 -12.31
CA GLU A 153 -1.96 3.06 -12.64
C GLU A 153 -2.46 1.99 -13.64
N CYS A 154 -3.51 1.26 -13.26
CA CYS A 154 -4.31 0.44 -14.18
C CYS A 154 -5.78 0.85 -14.06
N GLU A 155 -6.49 0.88 -15.19
CA GLU A 155 -7.94 1.16 -15.20
C GLU A 155 -8.68 -0.11 -14.73
N ILE A 156 -8.96 -0.18 -13.42
CA ILE A 156 -9.78 -1.24 -12.84
C ILE A 156 -11.25 -0.86 -12.99
N LYS A 157 -11.95 -1.49 -13.95
CA LYS A 157 -13.41 -1.47 -13.95
C LYS A 157 -13.90 -2.45 -12.89
N VAL A 158 -14.48 -1.91 -11.81
CA VAL A 158 -15.01 -2.71 -10.70
C VAL A 158 -16.24 -3.48 -11.19
N GLN A 159 -16.07 -4.75 -11.47
CA GLN A 159 -17.18 -5.67 -11.59
C GLN A 159 -17.59 -6.08 -10.17
N LEU A 160 -18.80 -5.72 -9.75
CA LEU A 160 -19.27 -5.99 -8.40
C LEU A 160 -19.37 -7.51 -8.19
N ASN A 161 -18.53 -8.04 -7.30
CA ASN A 161 -18.60 -9.43 -6.87
C ASN A 161 -19.80 -9.60 -5.92
N CYS A 162 -20.97 -9.91 -6.48
CA CYS A 162 -22.22 -10.04 -5.73
C CYS A 162 -22.35 -11.42 -5.04
N SER A 163 -21.26 -12.16 -4.84
CA SER A 163 -21.26 -13.47 -4.16
C SER A 163 -21.72 -13.42 -2.71
N HIS A 164 -21.67 -12.23 -2.10
CA HIS A 164 -22.20 -11.95 -0.78
C HIS A 164 -23.72 -11.76 -0.77
N CYS A 165 -24.40 -11.64 -1.91
CA CYS A 165 -25.85 -11.47 -1.99
C CYS A 165 -26.54 -12.79 -2.29
N GLN A 166 -27.65 -13.08 -1.61
CA GLN A 166 -28.39 -14.33 -1.79
C GLN A 166 -28.83 -14.57 -3.25
N THR A 167 -29.17 -13.50 -3.98
CA THR A 167 -29.60 -13.54 -5.39
C THR A 167 -28.43 -13.43 -6.38
N GLN A 168 -27.21 -13.25 -5.90
CA GLN A 168 -26.02 -12.89 -6.69
C GLN A 168 -26.20 -11.61 -7.53
N SER A 169 -27.18 -10.78 -7.18
CA SER A 169 -27.45 -9.50 -7.82
C SER A 169 -27.28 -8.39 -6.81
N CYS A 170 -26.46 -7.42 -7.13
CA CYS A 170 -26.16 -6.28 -6.29
C CYS A 170 -25.88 -5.05 -7.14
N LYS A 171 -26.24 -3.89 -6.61
CA LYS A 171 -25.91 -2.61 -7.25
C LYS A 171 -25.13 -1.76 -6.26
N ARG A 172 -24.25 -0.93 -6.80
CA ARG A 172 -23.63 0.12 -6.01
C ARG A 172 -24.61 1.29 -5.96
N ASP A 173 -24.98 1.68 -4.75
CA ASP A 173 -25.83 2.85 -4.52
C ASP A 173 -25.12 4.12 -5.01
N GLU A 174 -25.80 4.94 -5.79
CA GLU A 174 -25.15 6.07 -6.49
C GLU A 174 -24.69 7.16 -5.51
N ASP A 175 -25.43 7.35 -4.42
CA ASP A 175 -25.17 8.40 -3.43
C ASP A 175 -24.22 7.94 -2.31
N THR A 176 -24.36 6.70 -1.84
CA THR A 176 -23.58 6.16 -0.71
C THR A 176 -22.42 5.27 -1.13
N GLN A 177 -22.35 4.86 -2.40
CA GLN A 177 -21.37 3.90 -2.94
C GLN A 177 -21.34 2.54 -2.25
N LEU A 178 -22.33 2.25 -1.39
CA LEU A 178 -22.51 0.97 -0.72
C LEU A 178 -23.02 -0.09 -1.71
N ILE A 179 -22.60 -1.33 -1.53
CA ILE A 179 -23.12 -2.45 -2.31
C ILE A 179 -24.43 -2.90 -1.67
N ILE A 180 -25.54 -2.74 -2.40
CA ILE A 180 -26.88 -3.13 -1.99
C ILE A 180 -27.27 -4.39 -2.75
N CYS A 181 -27.54 -5.47 -2.02
CA CYS A 181 -28.09 -6.70 -2.56
C CYS A 181 -29.52 -6.50 -3.04
N LEU A 182 -29.85 -7.02 -4.23
CA LEU A 182 -31.16 -6.86 -4.86
C LEU A 182 -31.97 -8.15 -4.72
N CYS A 183 -33.14 -8.07 -4.09
CA CYS A 183 -34.08 -9.18 -4.03
C CYS A 183 -34.93 -9.27 -5.31
N HIS A 184 -35.34 -10.48 -5.70
CA HIS A 184 -36.23 -10.71 -6.83
C HIS A 184 -37.68 -10.93 -6.34
N ASN A 185 -38.68 -10.46 -7.09
CA ASN A 185 -40.11 -10.50 -6.74
C ASN A 185 -40.48 -9.64 -5.50
N GLU A 186 -41.56 -9.98 -4.77
CA GLU A 186 -42.08 -9.23 -3.60
C GLU A 186 -41.31 -9.48 -2.27
N GLU A 187 -40.04 -9.87 -2.34
CA GLU A 187 -39.19 -10.10 -1.16
C GLU A 187 -38.46 -8.82 -0.72
N VAL A 188 -38.16 -8.70 0.57
CA VAL A 188 -37.49 -7.51 1.14
C VAL A 188 -36.14 -7.89 1.73
N LEU A 189 -35.12 -7.06 1.45
CA LEU A 189 -33.78 -7.23 1.98
C LEU A 189 -33.80 -7.08 3.51
N ALA A 190 -33.31 -8.09 4.22
CA ALA A 190 -33.24 -8.12 5.67
C ALA A 190 -32.17 -7.16 6.20
N SER A 191 -32.18 -6.96 7.52
CA SER A 191 -31.25 -6.03 8.20
C SER A 191 -29.78 -6.45 8.15
N ASP A 192 -29.48 -7.66 7.69
CA ASP A 192 -28.12 -8.12 7.41
C ASP A 192 -27.61 -7.68 6.02
N ASN A 193 -28.45 -6.95 5.26
CA ASN A 193 -28.18 -6.40 3.92
C ASN A 193 -27.81 -7.44 2.86
N VAL A 194 -28.06 -8.72 3.13
CA VAL A 194 -27.65 -9.85 2.29
C VAL A 194 -28.79 -10.82 2.01
N THR A 195 -29.65 -11.04 3.02
CA THR A 195 -30.70 -12.06 2.98
C THR A 195 -32.03 -11.45 2.52
N CYS A 196 -32.70 -12.09 1.57
CA CYS A 196 -34.05 -11.72 1.15
C CYS A 196 -35.06 -12.50 2.01
N THR A 197 -35.91 -11.78 2.75
CA THR A 197 -36.83 -12.40 3.70
C THR A 197 -38.29 -12.14 3.35
N GLY A 198 -39.10 -13.19 3.50
CA GLY A 198 -40.55 -13.09 3.53
C GLY A 198 -41.02 -12.45 4.84
N ASN A 199 -41.95 -11.50 4.73
CA ASN A 199 -42.34 -10.51 5.73
C ASN A 199 -42.81 -11.07 7.11
N SER A 200 -41.90 -11.51 7.99
CA SER A 200 -42.31 -12.04 9.31
C SER A 200 -41.32 -12.00 10.49
N GLN A 201 -40.20 -11.25 10.47
CA GLN A 201 -39.25 -11.23 11.61
C GLN A 201 -38.76 -9.85 12.15
N LEU A 202 -39.53 -8.76 12.01
CA LEU A 202 -39.15 -7.47 12.61
C LEU A 202 -39.38 -7.36 14.14
N HIS A 203 -39.93 -8.37 14.81
CA HIS A 203 -40.37 -8.26 16.21
C HIS A 203 -39.31 -8.67 17.25
N ALA A 204 -38.29 -9.44 16.88
CA ALA A 204 -37.32 -10.02 17.83
C ALA A 204 -36.15 -9.07 18.18
N VAL A 205 -35.72 -8.23 17.24
CA VAL A 205 -34.58 -7.31 17.42
C VAL A 205 -34.95 -6.13 18.31
N ARG A 206 -36.22 -5.68 18.26
CA ARG A 206 -36.73 -4.55 19.04
C ARG A 206 -36.75 -4.80 20.55
N LEU A 207 -36.79 -6.06 20.98
CA LEU A 207 -36.82 -6.48 22.38
C LEU A 207 -35.43 -6.55 23.02
N ARG A 208 -34.36 -6.79 22.25
CA ARG A 208 -32.98 -6.82 22.80
C ARG A 208 -32.41 -5.43 23.07
N LEU A 209 -32.79 -4.43 22.28
CA LEU A 209 -32.32 -3.04 22.43
C LEU A 209 -32.88 -2.31 23.66
N GLN A 210 -33.82 -2.93 24.40
CA GLN A 210 -34.45 -2.36 25.59
C GLN A 210 -34.00 -3.05 26.90
N SER A 211 -33.04 -3.98 26.86
CA SER A 211 -32.64 -4.72 28.06
C SER A 211 -31.96 -3.81 29.10
N PRO A 212 -32.27 -3.97 30.41
CA PRO A 212 -31.63 -3.23 31.49
C PRO A 212 -30.11 -3.44 31.59
N GLU A 213 -29.58 -4.58 31.13
CA GLU A 213 -28.15 -4.88 31.18
C GLU A 213 -27.32 -3.99 30.24
N TYR A 214 -27.88 -3.64 29.06
CA TYR A 214 -27.25 -2.71 28.12
C TYR A 214 -27.21 -1.26 28.65
N LYS A 215 -28.14 -0.88 29.52
CA LYS A 215 -28.10 0.43 30.20
C LYS A 215 -27.11 0.46 31.37
N LEU A 216 -26.87 -0.68 32.02
CA LEU A 216 -25.93 -0.81 33.14
C LEU A 216 -24.45 -0.83 32.69
N SER A 217 -24.14 -1.31 31.48
CA SER A 217 -22.79 -1.25 30.91
C SER A 217 -22.32 0.20 30.64
N LYS A 218 -23.25 1.12 30.33
CA LYS A 218 -22.94 2.56 30.19
C LYS A 218 -22.59 3.26 31.51
N ILE A 219 -23.00 2.76 32.67
CA ILE A 219 -22.76 3.42 33.97
C ILE A 219 -21.37 3.07 34.53
N ARG A 220 -20.79 1.92 34.14
CA ARG A 220 -19.45 1.49 34.58
C ARG A 220 -18.27 2.12 33.84
N SER A 221 -18.49 2.94 32.81
CA SER A 221 -17.42 3.64 32.07
C SER A 221 -16.99 4.98 32.68
N SER A 222 -17.40 5.29 33.91
CA SER A 222 -17.16 6.61 34.53
C SER A 222 -15.85 6.71 35.32
N THR A 223 -15.03 5.65 35.37
CA THR A 223 -13.77 5.67 36.09
C THR A 223 -12.70 4.90 35.31
N ILE A 224 -12.12 5.55 34.31
CA ILE A 224 -10.85 5.09 33.73
C ILE A 224 -9.77 5.49 34.74
N MET A 225 -9.40 4.59 35.65
CA MET A 225 -8.13 4.69 36.35
C MET A 225 -7.03 4.33 35.37
N THR A 226 -6.39 5.33 34.78
CA THR A 226 -5.14 5.14 34.03
C THR A 226 -4.02 4.96 35.03
N ASP A 227 -3.39 3.78 35.06
CA ASP A 227 -2.11 3.64 35.73
C ASP A 227 -1.08 4.58 35.10
N TYR A 228 -0.29 5.18 35.99
CA TYR A 228 0.52 6.38 35.84
C TYR A 228 1.51 6.34 34.65
N ASN A 229 1.36 7.27 33.68
CA ASN A 229 2.46 7.70 32.82
C ASN A 229 2.81 9.17 33.15
N PRO A 230 3.93 9.45 33.82
CA PRO A 230 4.31 10.81 34.20
C PRO A 230 4.53 11.76 33.01
N ASN A 231 4.71 11.23 31.78
CA ASN A 231 4.88 12.05 30.56
C ASN A 231 3.56 12.44 29.88
N TYR A 232 2.43 11.83 30.25
CA TYR A 232 1.10 12.18 29.73
C TYR A 232 0.32 13.13 30.66
N CYS A 233 0.98 13.61 31.72
CA CYS A 233 0.58 14.80 32.43
C CYS A 233 0.94 16.04 31.60
N PHE A 234 0.10 16.41 30.63
CA PHE A 234 0.26 17.69 29.96
C PHE A 234 0.12 18.81 31.01
N ALA A 235 1.22 19.50 31.30
CA ALA A 235 1.33 20.49 32.38
C ALA A 235 0.89 19.99 33.78
N GLY A 236 1.11 18.70 34.10
CA GLY A 236 0.88 18.19 35.47
C GLY A 236 -0.57 17.82 35.81
N LYS A 237 -1.50 17.77 34.84
CA LYS A 237 -2.90 17.36 35.06
C LYS A 237 -3.25 16.11 34.24
N ALA A 238 -3.94 15.16 34.86
CA ALA A 238 -4.50 13.99 34.19
C ALA A 238 -5.67 14.44 33.30
N ALA A 239 -5.54 14.24 31.99
CA ALA A 239 -6.61 14.55 31.03
C ALA A 239 -7.74 13.51 31.14
N SER A 240 -8.98 13.97 31.19
CA SER A 240 -10.16 13.09 31.20
C SER A 240 -10.98 13.30 29.93
N LEU A 241 -11.69 12.25 29.48
CA LEU A 241 -12.58 12.33 28.32
C LEU A 241 -13.66 13.42 28.49
N SER A 242 -14.02 13.78 29.73
CA SER A 242 -14.94 14.88 30.01
C SER A 242 -14.41 16.28 29.64
N GLU A 243 -13.11 16.43 29.40
CA GLU A 243 -12.51 17.69 28.93
C GLU A 243 -12.61 17.87 27.42
N LEU A 244 -12.98 16.84 26.67
CA LEU A 244 -13.14 16.93 25.22
C LEU A 244 -14.42 17.72 24.88
N ASN A 245 -14.31 18.58 23.87
CA ASN A 245 -15.44 19.34 23.36
C ASN A 245 -16.38 18.43 22.54
N GLU A 246 -17.39 17.86 23.19
CA GLU A 246 -18.41 17.02 22.53
C GLU A 246 -19.36 17.89 21.68
N VAL A 247 -19.32 17.69 20.37
CA VAL A 247 -20.18 18.33 19.39
C VAL A 247 -21.42 17.46 19.16
N PRO A 248 -22.64 17.98 19.33
CA PRO A 248 -23.85 17.20 19.07
C PRO A 248 -23.89 16.66 17.64
N ARG A 249 -24.11 15.34 17.48
CA ARG A 249 -24.09 14.67 16.17
C ARG A 249 -24.98 15.32 15.11
N LYS A 250 -26.13 15.89 15.52
CA LYS A 250 -27.07 16.61 14.65
C LYS A 250 -26.50 17.87 14.00
N ASN A 251 -25.43 18.43 14.57
CA ASN A 251 -24.74 19.60 14.03
C ASN A 251 -23.63 19.21 13.04
N ILE A 252 -23.38 17.91 12.84
CA ILE A 252 -22.27 17.38 12.04
C ILE A 252 -22.83 16.77 10.76
N THR A 253 -22.38 17.29 9.61
CA THR A 253 -22.73 16.76 8.29
C THR A 253 -21.47 16.26 7.60
N LEU A 254 -21.48 15.00 7.17
CA LEU A 254 -20.42 14.44 6.31
C LEU A 254 -20.70 14.86 4.87
N LEU A 255 -19.66 15.25 4.13
CA LEU A 255 -19.75 15.66 2.73
C LEU A 255 -19.13 14.60 1.81
N ARG A 256 -17.81 14.62 1.63
CA ARG A 256 -17.09 13.68 0.74
C ARG A 256 -15.96 12.99 1.48
N ALA A 257 -15.63 11.76 1.10
CA ALA A 257 -14.42 11.09 1.57
C ALA A 257 -13.17 11.82 1.06
N LEU A 258 -12.18 11.98 1.93
CA LEU A 258 -10.85 12.52 1.63
C LEU A 258 -9.80 11.42 1.53
N GLY A 259 -9.97 10.33 2.27
CA GLY A 259 -9.05 9.19 2.26
C GLY A 259 -9.25 8.27 3.46
N HIS A 260 -8.27 7.40 3.69
CA HIS A 260 -8.23 6.47 4.82
C HIS A 260 -7.06 6.84 5.74
N GLY A 261 -7.31 6.87 7.05
CA GLY A 261 -6.31 6.97 8.11
C GLY A 261 -6.13 5.64 8.85
N ALA A 262 -5.34 5.65 9.93
CA ALA A 262 -4.98 4.44 10.67
C ALA A 262 -6.17 3.61 11.23
N PHE A 263 -7.30 4.25 11.52
CA PHE A 263 -8.47 3.60 12.16
C PHE A 263 -9.66 3.45 11.23
N GLY A 264 -9.67 4.11 10.08
CA GLY A 264 -10.89 4.27 9.29
C GLY A 264 -10.78 5.39 8.27
N GLU A 265 -11.91 5.98 7.92
CA GLU A 265 -12.00 6.98 6.86
C GLU A 265 -11.91 8.41 7.41
N VAL A 266 -11.43 9.32 6.57
CA VAL A 266 -11.43 10.76 6.83
C VAL A 266 -12.33 11.41 5.79
N TYR A 267 -13.28 12.21 6.26
CA TYR A 267 -14.26 12.90 5.42
C TYR A 267 -14.07 14.41 5.52
N GLU A 268 -14.36 15.13 4.45
CA GLU A 268 -14.73 16.54 4.56
C GLU A 268 -16.13 16.61 5.16
N GLY A 269 -16.36 17.57 6.06
CA GLY A 269 -17.65 17.78 6.66
C GLY A 269 -17.90 19.23 7.07
N GLN A 270 -19.06 19.45 7.66
CA GLN A 270 -19.47 20.74 8.20
C GLN A 270 -19.98 20.60 9.63
N VAL A 271 -19.68 21.59 10.45
CA VAL A 271 -20.19 21.72 11.82
C VAL A 271 -20.97 23.02 11.97
N LEU A 272 -22.20 22.93 12.47
CA LEU A 272 -23.08 24.08 12.73
C LEU A 272 -23.01 24.56 14.20
N GLY A 273 -23.12 25.87 14.38
CA GLY A 273 -23.42 26.49 15.68
C GLY A 273 -22.26 26.54 16.68
N MET A 274 -21.01 26.43 16.24
CA MET A 274 -19.84 26.50 17.15
C MET A 274 -19.46 27.92 17.58
N ASN A 275 -19.80 28.95 16.79
CA ASN A 275 -19.35 30.34 17.02
C ASN A 275 -20.47 31.30 17.44
N GLY A 276 -21.64 30.79 17.86
CA GLY A 276 -22.83 31.62 18.14
C GLY A 276 -23.50 32.22 16.89
N GLU A 277 -22.84 32.16 15.74
CA GLU A 277 -23.39 32.44 14.42
C GLU A 277 -23.85 31.14 13.74
N ASN A 278 -24.93 31.21 12.95
CA ASN A 278 -25.49 30.09 12.19
C ASN A 278 -24.63 29.68 10.97
N THR A 279 -23.34 30.01 10.97
CA THR A 279 -22.40 29.73 9.88
C THR A 279 -21.81 28.33 10.02
N ALA A 280 -21.86 27.54 8.94
CA ALA A 280 -21.24 26.23 8.88
C ALA A 280 -19.71 26.37 8.80
N MET A 281 -18.99 25.71 9.71
CA MET A 281 -17.53 25.58 9.67
C MET A 281 -17.14 24.32 8.91
N GLN A 282 -16.25 24.42 7.93
CA GLN A 282 -15.70 23.24 7.25
C GLN A 282 -14.65 22.55 8.13
N VAL A 283 -14.72 21.22 8.19
CA VAL A 283 -13.87 20.38 9.03
C VAL A 283 -13.45 19.11 8.30
N ALA A 284 -12.36 18.49 8.76
CA ALA A 284 -12.08 17.09 8.48
C ALA A 284 -12.66 16.22 9.61
N ILE A 285 -13.36 15.14 9.26
CA ILE A 285 -14.05 14.25 10.19
C ILE A 285 -13.39 12.88 10.08
N LYS A 286 -12.61 12.52 11.10
CA LYS A 286 -12.03 11.19 11.22
C LYS A 286 -13.01 10.27 11.94
N THR A 287 -13.35 9.14 11.35
CA THR A 287 -14.33 8.20 11.91
C THR A 287 -13.65 6.95 12.47
N LEU A 288 -14.24 6.40 13.52
CA LEU A 288 -13.94 5.05 14.01
C LEU A 288 -15.03 4.09 13.49
N PRO A 289 -14.67 3.00 12.80
CA PRO A 289 -15.61 1.96 12.39
C PRO A 289 -16.42 1.44 13.57
N GLU A 290 -17.72 1.15 13.33
CA GLU A 290 -18.60 0.61 14.37
C GLU A 290 -18.14 -0.77 14.85
N ILE A 291 -17.53 -1.54 13.94
CA ILE A 291 -16.91 -2.82 14.23
C ILE A 291 -15.39 -2.60 14.33
N CYS A 292 -14.89 -2.45 15.55
CA CYS A 292 -13.47 -2.30 15.85
C CYS A 292 -13.11 -3.03 17.15
N SER A 293 -11.81 -3.23 17.40
CA SER A 293 -11.35 -3.81 18.66
C SER A 293 -11.40 -2.79 19.80
N GLU A 294 -11.42 -3.27 21.05
CA GLU A 294 -11.30 -2.37 22.22
C GLU A 294 -10.02 -1.53 22.18
N GLN A 295 -8.96 -2.09 21.60
CA GLN A 295 -7.69 -1.40 21.40
C GLN A 295 -7.83 -0.24 20.40
N ASP A 296 -8.51 -0.46 19.27
CA ASP A 296 -8.77 0.60 18.28
C ASP A 296 -9.60 1.73 18.87
N GLU A 297 -10.61 1.40 19.69
CA GLU A 297 -11.40 2.41 20.42
C GLU A 297 -10.52 3.21 21.38
N MET A 298 -9.67 2.54 22.17
CA MET A 298 -8.76 3.22 23.10
C MET A 298 -7.76 4.12 22.35
N ASP A 299 -7.20 3.66 21.24
CA ASP A 299 -6.22 4.41 20.44
C ASP A 299 -6.85 5.64 19.77
N PHE A 300 -8.12 5.53 19.36
CA PHE A 300 -8.91 6.65 18.83
C PHE A 300 -9.20 7.70 19.91
N LEU A 301 -9.59 7.27 21.11
CA LEU A 301 -9.84 8.16 22.24
C LEU A 301 -8.56 8.87 22.71
N MET A 302 -7.44 8.14 22.75
CA MET A 302 -6.14 8.71 23.09
C MET A 302 -5.68 9.74 22.05
N GLU A 303 -5.93 9.49 20.76
CA GLU A 303 -5.66 10.48 19.71
C GLU A 303 -6.43 11.78 19.93
N ALA A 304 -7.74 11.67 20.19
CA ALA A 304 -8.58 12.82 20.49
C ALA A 304 -8.05 13.62 21.70
N LEU A 305 -7.67 12.91 22.77
CA LEU A 305 -7.09 13.51 23.97
C LEU A 305 -5.80 14.25 23.67
N ILE A 306 -4.84 13.62 22.98
CA ILE A 306 -3.56 14.23 22.60
C ILE A 306 -3.79 15.49 21.77
N MET A 307 -4.55 15.38 20.69
CA MET A 307 -4.79 16.48 19.77
C MET A 307 -5.53 17.64 20.45
N SER A 308 -6.40 17.36 21.43
CA SER A 308 -7.11 18.40 22.18
C SER A 308 -6.21 19.26 23.07
N LYS A 309 -5.00 18.78 23.42
CA LYS A 309 -4.06 19.52 24.28
C LYS A 309 -3.23 20.55 23.53
N PHE A 310 -3.10 20.43 22.22
CA PHE A 310 -2.24 21.29 21.45
C PHE A 310 -2.99 22.47 20.84
N SER A 311 -2.42 23.66 20.99
CA SER A 311 -2.91 24.88 20.35
C SER A 311 -1.73 25.64 19.76
N HIS A 312 -1.43 25.39 18.49
CA HIS A 312 -0.32 26.00 17.79
C HIS A 312 -0.65 26.12 16.29
N GLN A 313 -0.19 27.18 15.64
CA GLN A 313 -0.54 27.46 14.23
C GLN A 313 -0.03 26.38 13.25
N ASN A 314 1.04 25.67 13.61
CA ASN A 314 1.65 24.59 12.82
C ASN A 314 1.31 23.18 13.35
N ILE A 315 0.25 23.04 14.12
CA ILE A 315 -0.34 21.75 14.52
C ILE A 315 -1.81 21.80 14.14
N VAL A 316 -2.33 20.74 13.53
CA VAL A 316 -3.74 20.65 13.13
C VAL A 316 -4.62 20.75 14.36
N ARG A 317 -5.55 21.69 14.35
CA ARG A 317 -6.43 21.95 15.50
C ARG A 317 -7.49 20.86 15.63
N CYS A 318 -7.63 20.29 16.84
CA CYS A 318 -8.81 19.53 17.22
C CYS A 318 -9.95 20.51 17.55
N ILE A 319 -11.01 20.46 16.74
CA ILE A 319 -12.19 21.32 16.87
C ILE A 319 -13.12 20.74 17.94
N GLY A 320 -13.26 19.42 17.97
CA GLY A 320 -14.07 18.71 18.93
C GLY A 320 -14.20 17.23 18.58
N VAL A 321 -15.10 16.54 19.26
CA VAL A 321 -15.37 15.11 19.08
C VAL A 321 -16.87 14.85 19.07
N SER A 322 -17.28 13.70 18.57
CA SER A 322 -18.64 13.16 18.75
C SER A 322 -18.50 11.69 19.10
N LEU A 323 -18.43 11.39 20.40
CA LEU A 323 -18.13 10.06 20.93
C LEU A 323 -19.36 9.34 21.48
N GLN A 324 -20.45 10.06 21.75
CA GLN A 324 -21.66 9.50 22.38
C GLN A 324 -22.52 8.66 21.43
N ILE A 325 -22.40 8.87 20.12
CA ILE A 325 -23.19 8.24 19.06
C ILE A 325 -22.24 7.66 18.01
N LEU A 326 -22.52 6.44 17.55
CA LEU A 326 -21.76 5.76 16.50
C LEU A 326 -22.11 6.28 15.09
N PRO A 327 -21.17 6.24 14.13
CA PRO A 327 -19.73 6.02 14.35
C PRO A 327 -19.10 7.19 15.11
N ARG A 328 -18.11 6.89 15.98
CA ARG A 328 -17.41 7.93 16.77
C ARG A 328 -16.56 8.80 15.85
N CYS A 329 -16.52 10.10 16.12
CA CYS A 329 -15.85 11.07 15.25
C CYS A 329 -14.87 11.97 16.01
N ILE A 330 -13.75 12.30 15.37
CA ILE A 330 -12.86 13.42 15.74
C ILE A 330 -12.98 14.48 14.66
N LEU A 331 -13.23 15.72 15.07
CA LEU A 331 -13.41 16.88 14.19
C LEU A 331 -12.12 17.69 14.20
N LEU A 332 -11.49 17.83 13.04
CA LEU A 332 -10.20 18.47 12.84
C LEU A 332 -10.33 19.66 11.88
N GLU A 333 -9.40 20.59 11.99
CA GLU A 333 -9.21 21.63 10.96
C GLU A 333 -9.02 20.98 9.57
N LEU A 334 -9.76 21.49 8.58
CA LEU A 334 -9.69 20.97 7.23
C LEU A 334 -8.43 21.48 6.52
N MET A 335 -7.61 20.54 6.04
CA MET A 335 -6.35 20.82 5.34
C MET A 335 -6.49 20.51 3.85
N THR A 336 -6.95 21.49 3.06
CA THR A 336 -7.31 21.27 1.64
C THR A 336 -6.12 21.03 0.71
N GLY A 337 -4.90 21.33 1.15
CA GLY A 337 -3.67 21.03 0.41
C GLY A 337 -3.24 19.56 0.50
N GLY A 338 -3.89 18.75 1.32
CA GLY A 338 -3.57 17.33 1.49
C GLY A 338 -2.25 17.11 2.24
N ASP A 339 -1.71 15.89 2.14
CA ASP A 339 -0.43 15.54 2.77
C ASP A 339 0.76 16.08 1.97
N MET A 340 1.80 16.48 2.70
CA MET A 340 2.98 17.12 2.13
C MET A 340 3.73 16.21 1.16
N LYS A 341 3.77 14.90 1.40
CA LYS A 341 4.48 13.96 0.52
C LYS A 341 3.82 13.92 -0.86
N SER A 342 2.50 13.74 -0.90
CA SER A 342 1.73 13.77 -2.15
C SER A 342 1.86 15.13 -2.84
N PHE A 343 1.73 16.21 -2.09
CA PHE A 343 1.86 17.57 -2.61
C PHE A 343 3.23 17.81 -3.28
N LEU A 344 4.34 17.45 -2.62
CA LEU A 344 5.69 17.62 -3.16
C LEU A 344 5.87 16.82 -4.46
N ARG A 345 5.36 15.59 -4.52
CA ARG A 345 5.43 14.73 -5.72
C ARG A 345 4.62 15.27 -6.88
N GLN A 346 3.41 15.77 -6.62
CA GLN A 346 2.52 16.29 -7.66
C GLN A 346 3.04 17.61 -8.25
N ASN A 347 3.75 18.40 -7.46
CA ASN A 347 4.23 19.74 -7.84
C ASN A 347 5.71 19.77 -8.26
N ARG A 348 6.35 18.62 -8.54
CA ARG A 348 7.72 18.60 -9.04
C ARG A 348 7.86 19.43 -10.32
N PRO A 349 8.91 20.25 -10.48
CA PRO A 349 9.17 20.94 -11.74
C PRO A 349 9.32 19.94 -12.89
N LYS A 350 8.57 20.13 -13.98
CA LYS A 350 8.63 19.30 -15.19
C LYS A 350 8.92 20.18 -16.39
N THR A 351 9.56 19.63 -17.42
CA THR A 351 9.93 20.37 -18.65
C THR A 351 8.75 21.09 -19.31
N CYS A 352 7.54 20.52 -19.22
CA CYS A 352 6.33 21.03 -19.85
C CYS A 352 5.36 21.74 -18.88
N GLN A 353 5.70 21.89 -17.60
CA GLN A 353 4.82 22.48 -16.59
C GLN A 353 5.60 23.42 -15.65
N SER A 354 5.19 24.68 -15.61
CA SER A 354 5.69 25.64 -14.63
C SER A 354 5.25 25.21 -13.22
N SER A 355 6.21 24.88 -12.35
CA SER A 355 5.91 24.59 -10.94
C SER A 355 5.83 25.89 -10.12
N SER A 356 4.88 25.93 -9.18
CA SER A 356 4.82 26.98 -8.16
C SER A 356 5.86 26.78 -7.04
N LEU A 357 6.52 25.62 -6.99
CA LEU A 357 7.54 25.34 -5.99
C LEU A 357 8.86 26.02 -6.33
N THR A 358 9.38 26.75 -5.36
CA THR A 358 10.71 27.36 -5.37
C THR A 358 11.49 26.89 -4.15
N MET A 359 12.80 27.15 -4.10
CA MET A 359 13.60 26.84 -2.91
C MET A 359 13.06 27.57 -1.66
N LEU A 360 12.56 28.80 -1.84
CA LEU A 360 11.96 29.59 -0.76
C LEU A 360 10.69 28.92 -0.22
N GLU A 361 9.84 28.38 -1.08
CA GLU A 361 8.63 27.65 -0.67
C GLU A 361 8.96 26.39 0.14
N LEU A 362 10.00 25.65 -0.26
CA LEU A 362 10.46 24.47 0.50
C LEU A 362 10.98 24.87 1.88
N LEU A 363 11.71 25.99 1.98
CA LEU A 363 12.18 26.53 3.25
C LEU A 363 11.03 27.02 4.15
N HIS A 364 9.98 27.63 3.58
CA HIS A 364 8.79 28.02 4.33
C HIS A 364 8.08 26.81 4.93
N VAL A 365 7.86 25.76 4.14
CA VAL A 365 7.27 24.51 4.62
C VAL A 365 8.13 23.86 5.71
N ALA A 366 9.45 23.84 5.56
CA ALA A 366 10.36 23.34 6.58
C ALA A 366 10.30 24.16 7.88
N ARG A 367 10.27 25.49 7.76
CA ARG A 367 10.17 26.42 8.90
C ARG A 367 8.88 26.22 9.67
N ASP A 368 7.76 26.07 8.97
CA ASP A 368 6.45 25.83 9.55
C ASP A 368 6.43 24.58 10.43
N ILE A 369 6.94 23.45 9.92
CA ILE A 369 7.02 22.23 10.72
C ILE A 369 8.02 22.38 11.87
N ALA A 370 9.15 23.08 11.68
CA ALA A 370 10.10 23.34 12.76
C ALA A 370 9.46 24.16 13.92
N PHE A 371 8.58 25.11 13.63
CA PHE A 371 7.81 25.82 14.65
C PHE A 371 6.87 24.87 15.42
N GLY A 372 6.18 23.97 14.71
CA GLY A 372 5.37 22.93 15.34
C GLY A 372 6.19 22.03 16.27
N CYS A 373 7.35 21.55 15.80
CA CYS A 373 8.23 20.71 16.60
C CYS A 373 8.85 21.45 17.80
N ARG A 374 9.19 22.74 17.67
CA ARG A 374 9.64 23.55 18.82
C ARG A 374 8.56 23.62 19.89
N TYR A 375 7.30 23.84 19.49
CA TYR A 375 6.19 23.85 20.43
C TYR A 375 6.03 22.49 21.15
N LEU A 376 6.20 21.37 20.44
CA LEU A 376 6.20 20.04 21.07
C LEU A 376 7.36 19.86 22.06
N GLU A 377 8.57 20.28 21.68
CA GLU A 377 9.78 20.25 22.54
C GLU A 377 9.60 21.06 23.82
N GLU A 378 9.07 22.29 23.72
CA GLU A 378 8.78 23.19 24.84
C GLU A 378 7.71 22.62 25.78
N ASN A 379 6.79 21.81 25.25
CA ASN A 379 5.77 21.09 26.03
C ASN A 379 6.21 19.68 26.45
N HIS A 380 7.50 19.34 26.28
CA HIS A 380 8.07 18.03 26.61
C HIS A 380 7.35 16.84 25.96
N PHE A 381 6.81 17.06 24.76
CA PHE A 381 6.12 16.04 23.99
C PHE A 381 7.02 15.53 22.86
N ILE A 382 7.14 14.20 22.77
CA ILE A 382 7.94 13.52 21.74
C ILE A 382 6.98 12.91 20.72
N HIS A 383 7.05 13.35 19.48
CA HIS A 383 6.16 12.93 18.40
C HIS A 383 6.48 11.53 17.89
N ARG A 384 7.77 11.17 17.76
CA ARG A 384 8.29 9.86 17.31
C ARG A 384 8.08 9.50 15.84
N ASP A 385 7.38 10.34 15.08
CA ASP A 385 7.12 10.08 13.66
C ASP A 385 6.98 11.37 12.85
N ILE A 386 7.94 12.28 13.01
CA ILE A 386 8.04 13.46 12.16
C ILE A 386 8.48 13.02 10.75
N ALA A 387 7.55 13.09 9.80
CA ALA A 387 7.73 12.69 8.41
C ALA A 387 6.78 13.45 7.48
N ALA A 388 7.10 13.52 6.18
CA ALA A 388 6.28 14.30 5.23
C ALA A 388 4.84 13.76 5.13
N ARG A 389 4.64 12.45 5.27
CA ARG A 389 3.30 11.81 5.28
C ARG A 389 2.40 12.24 6.44
N ASN A 390 3.00 12.72 7.54
CA ASN A 390 2.28 13.15 8.75
C ASN A 390 2.13 14.67 8.83
N CYS A 391 2.55 15.38 7.77
CA CYS A 391 2.41 16.83 7.66
C CYS A 391 1.36 17.18 6.60
N LEU A 392 0.48 18.11 6.90
CA LEU A 392 -0.61 18.55 6.03
C LEU A 392 -0.45 20.03 5.63
N LEU A 393 -1.03 20.41 4.50
CA LEU A 393 -0.99 21.78 3.97
C LEU A 393 -2.39 22.41 3.97
N THR A 394 -2.49 23.67 4.41
CA THR A 394 -3.78 24.38 4.49
C THR A 394 -4.46 24.50 3.12
N CYS A 395 -3.68 24.77 2.07
CA CYS A 395 -4.15 24.88 0.70
C CYS A 395 -3.02 24.48 -0.29
N PRO A 396 -3.35 24.17 -1.56
CA PRO A 396 -2.34 23.89 -2.57
C PRO A 396 -1.69 25.15 -3.17
N GLY A 397 -2.24 26.34 -2.89
CA GLY A 397 -1.77 27.63 -3.44
C GLY A 397 -0.53 28.20 -2.72
N PRO A 398 -0.05 29.39 -3.11
CA PRO A 398 1.17 30.00 -2.54
C PRO A 398 1.05 30.39 -1.06
N ASP A 399 -0.17 30.69 -0.57
CA ASP A 399 -0.39 31.05 0.84
C ASP A 399 -0.48 29.83 1.79
N ARG A 400 0.12 28.70 1.39
CA ARG A 400 0.07 27.45 2.14
C ARG A 400 0.84 27.54 3.44
N VAL A 401 0.30 26.94 4.48
CA VAL A 401 0.97 26.74 5.77
C VAL A 401 1.04 25.24 6.04
N ALA A 402 2.22 24.77 6.43
CA ALA A 402 2.41 23.37 6.80
C ALA A 402 2.11 23.14 8.28
N LYS A 403 1.42 22.04 8.59
CA LYS A 403 1.07 21.66 9.96
C LYS A 403 1.31 20.17 10.21
N ILE A 404 1.66 19.83 11.44
CA ILE A 404 1.71 18.44 11.91
C ILE A 404 0.28 17.94 12.11
N GLY A 405 -0.09 16.84 11.46
CA GLY A 405 -1.47 16.37 11.38
C GLY A 405 -1.76 14.98 11.96
N ASP A 406 -0.74 14.17 12.24
CA ASP A 406 -0.92 12.80 12.76
C ASP A 406 -0.01 12.53 13.96
N PHE A 407 -0.60 12.18 15.10
CA PHE A 407 0.09 11.88 16.36
C PHE A 407 0.12 10.38 16.69
N GLY A 408 -0.10 9.53 15.68
CA GLY A 408 -0.43 8.13 15.90
C GLY A 408 0.63 7.29 16.62
N MET A 409 1.92 7.60 16.44
CA MET A 409 3.05 6.90 17.07
C MET A 409 3.45 7.47 18.44
N ALA A 410 2.97 8.67 18.80
CA ALA A 410 3.16 9.22 20.14
C ALA A 410 2.37 8.45 21.21
N ARG A 411 1.42 7.61 20.77
CA ARG A 411 0.58 6.72 21.59
C ARG A 411 1.31 5.46 22.08
N ASP A 412 2.28 4.95 21.31
CA ASP A 412 2.93 3.66 21.58
C ASP A 412 3.77 3.62 22.88
N ILE A 413 3.96 4.75 23.58
CA ILE A 413 4.58 4.78 24.93
C ILE A 413 3.82 3.94 25.94
N TYR A 414 2.49 3.82 25.81
CA TYR A 414 1.66 2.98 26.68
C TYR A 414 1.92 1.48 26.53
N ARG A 415 2.63 1.08 25.47
CA ARG A 415 3.01 -0.32 25.20
C ARG A 415 4.26 -0.75 25.95
N ALA A 416 4.46 -0.31 27.20
CA ALA A 416 5.63 -0.68 28.01
C ALA A 416 5.91 -2.20 28.08
N SER A 417 4.94 -3.05 27.75
CA SER A 417 5.06 -4.52 27.65
C SER A 417 5.38 -5.07 26.24
N TYR A 418 5.32 -4.28 25.16
CA TYR A 418 5.42 -4.75 23.77
C TYR A 418 6.75 -4.44 23.07
N TYR A 419 7.66 -3.71 23.71
CA TYR A 419 9.03 -3.47 23.22
C TYR A 419 9.96 -4.66 23.51
N ARG A 420 9.47 -5.90 23.37
CA ARG A 420 10.34 -7.07 23.19
C ARG A 420 10.31 -7.49 21.73
N LYS A 421 11.48 -7.40 21.11
CA LYS A 421 11.96 -8.16 19.94
C LYS A 421 11.07 -9.40 19.68
N GLY A 422 10.00 -9.25 18.88
CA GLY A 422 9.02 -10.32 18.63
C GLY A 422 7.57 -9.90 18.34
N GLY A 423 7.15 -8.68 18.66
CA GLY A 423 5.78 -8.19 18.38
C GLY A 423 5.68 -7.30 17.13
N ARG A 424 4.73 -7.60 16.24
CA ARG A 424 4.46 -6.95 14.93
C ARG A 424 4.02 -5.48 15.00
N ALA A 425 4.84 -4.57 15.52
CA ALA A 425 4.61 -3.13 15.36
C ALA A 425 5.47 -2.61 14.20
N MET A 426 4.87 -1.99 13.17
CA MET A 426 5.62 -1.37 12.08
C MET A 426 6.26 -0.07 12.58
N LEU A 427 7.58 -0.09 12.77
CA LEU A 427 8.35 1.09 13.17
C LEU A 427 8.74 1.93 11.95
N PRO A 428 8.78 3.27 12.05
CA PRO A 428 9.24 4.14 10.98
C PRO A 428 10.78 4.17 10.91
N VAL A 429 11.41 3.01 10.68
CA VAL A 429 12.86 2.79 10.81
C VAL A 429 13.69 3.86 10.09
N LYS A 430 13.28 4.27 8.89
CA LYS A 430 14.00 5.28 8.08
C LYS A 430 14.01 6.69 8.69
N TRP A 431 13.14 6.98 9.66
CA TRP A 431 13.08 8.27 10.37
C TRP A 431 13.65 8.18 11.79
N MET A 432 14.10 7.01 12.23
CA MET A 432 14.55 6.80 13.60
C MET A 432 16.08 6.95 13.74
N PRO A 433 16.57 7.52 14.86
CA PRO A 433 17.98 7.55 15.19
C PRO A 433 18.47 6.22 15.80
N PRO A 434 19.80 5.97 15.85
CA PRO A 434 20.40 4.75 16.40
C PRO A 434 19.88 4.34 17.77
N GLU A 435 19.85 5.26 18.73
CA GLU A 435 19.44 4.97 20.10
C GLU A 435 17.96 4.54 20.21
N ALA A 436 17.11 4.97 19.27
CA ALA A 436 15.68 4.66 19.31
C ALA A 436 15.38 3.21 18.87
N PHE A 437 16.09 2.69 17.86
CA PHE A 437 15.89 1.31 17.41
C PHE A 437 16.84 0.28 18.07
N MET A 438 17.99 0.73 18.61
CA MET A 438 18.90 -0.15 19.35
C MET A 438 18.50 -0.32 20.81
N GLU A 439 18.20 0.80 21.48
CA GLU A 439 17.99 0.84 22.94
C GLU A 439 16.55 1.19 23.31
N GLY A 440 15.71 1.57 22.34
CA GLY A 440 14.33 1.99 22.61
C GLY A 440 14.26 3.35 23.30
N ILE A 441 15.32 4.17 23.23
CA ILE A 441 15.38 5.47 23.89
C ILE A 441 14.78 6.54 22.99
N PHE A 442 13.80 7.27 23.52
CA PHE A 442 13.14 8.37 22.83
C PHE A 442 13.27 9.65 23.65
N THR A 443 13.71 10.73 23.01
CA THR A 443 13.81 12.08 23.59
C THR A 443 13.37 13.11 22.56
N CYS A 444 13.32 14.40 22.90
CA CYS A 444 13.09 15.46 21.90
C CYS A 444 14.16 15.43 20.78
N LYS A 445 15.38 14.93 21.08
CA LYS A 445 16.45 14.75 20.07
C LYS A 445 16.17 13.61 19.09
N THR A 446 15.21 12.74 19.39
CA THR A 446 14.68 11.76 18.44
C THR A 446 13.90 12.47 17.33
N ASP A 447 13.04 13.42 17.68
CA ASP A 447 12.30 14.22 16.71
C ASP A 447 13.24 15.15 15.92
N THR A 448 14.34 15.62 16.51
CA THR A 448 15.40 16.33 15.77
C THR A 448 15.96 15.49 14.62
N TRP A 449 16.26 14.22 14.87
CA TRP A 449 16.75 13.31 13.83
C TRP A 449 15.71 13.12 12.72
N SER A 450 14.48 12.82 13.11
CA SER A 450 13.35 12.64 12.18
C SER A 450 13.10 13.91 11.36
N PHE A 451 13.23 15.10 11.96
CA PHE A 451 13.16 16.37 11.25
C PHE A 451 14.28 16.54 10.20
N GLY A 452 15.50 16.07 10.49
CA GLY A 452 16.56 16.01 9.48
C GLY A 452 16.18 15.15 8.27
N VAL A 453 15.52 14.01 8.51
CA VAL A 453 14.97 13.15 7.44
C VAL A 453 13.82 13.83 6.70
N LEU A 454 12.93 14.52 7.41
CA LEU A 454 11.86 15.34 6.81
C LEU A 454 12.43 16.44 5.90
N LEU A 455 13.50 17.14 6.32
CA LEU A 455 14.18 18.10 5.45
C LEU A 455 14.63 17.39 4.16
N TRP A 456 15.24 16.22 4.27
CA TRP A 456 15.66 15.46 3.09
C TRP A 456 14.45 15.11 2.19
N GLU A 457 13.30 14.71 2.74
CA GLU A 457 12.07 14.50 1.98
C GLU A 457 11.59 15.80 1.27
N ILE A 458 11.59 16.93 1.97
CA ILE A 458 11.18 18.23 1.44
C ILE A 458 12.07 18.63 0.26
N PHE A 459 13.39 18.65 0.46
CA PHE A 459 14.36 19.12 -0.54
C PHE A 459 14.65 18.09 -1.64
N SER A 460 14.24 16.84 -1.48
CA SER A 460 14.20 15.85 -2.57
C SER A 460 12.88 15.88 -3.35
N LEU A 461 11.91 16.70 -2.94
CA LEU A 461 10.57 16.75 -3.53
C LEU A 461 9.80 15.43 -3.35
N GLY A 462 9.84 14.87 -2.14
CA GLY A 462 9.03 13.73 -1.70
C GLY A 462 9.57 12.37 -2.14
N TYR A 463 10.88 12.22 -2.32
CA TYR A 463 11.48 10.89 -2.48
C TYR A 463 11.44 10.10 -1.17
N MET A 464 11.50 8.78 -1.28
CA MET A 464 11.66 7.90 -0.13
C MET A 464 13.09 8.07 0.44
N PRO A 465 13.25 8.34 1.76
CA PRO A 465 14.57 8.36 2.38
C PRO A 465 15.34 7.06 2.18
N TYR A 466 16.66 7.18 2.12
CA TYR A 466 17.59 6.09 1.84
C TYR A 466 17.18 5.29 0.59
N PRO A 467 17.24 5.89 -0.61
CA PRO A 467 16.87 5.22 -1.84
C PRO A 467 17.58 3.87 -2.00
N CYS A 468 16.84 2.88 -2.48
CA CYS A 468 17.31 1.50 -2.71
C CYS A 468 17.86 0.79 -1.46
N LYS A 469 17.42 1.18 -0.25
CA LYS A 469 17.71 0.46 0.99
C LYS A 469 16.42 0.01 1.68
N THR A 470 16.38 -1.24 2.06
CA THR A 470 15.40 -1.84 2.98
C THR A 470 15.58 -1.30 4.40
N ASN A 471 14.60 -1.52 5.28
CA ASN A 471 14.71 -1.07 6.68
C ASN A 471 15.92 -1.68 7.40
N GLN A 472 16.26 -2.93 7.11
CA GLN A 472 17.41 -3.61 7.71
C GLN A 472 18.73 -2.98 7.25
N GLU A 473 18.87 -2.71 5.95
CA GLU A 473 20.07 -2.05 5.41
C GLU A 473 20.21 -0.61 5.91
N VAL A 474 19.11 0.12 6.11
CA VAL A 474 19.14 1.46 6.71
C VAL A 474 19.63 1.41 8.15
N LEU A 475 19.15 0.44 8.93
CA LEU A 475 19.58 0.24 10.32
C LEU A 475 21.10 0.04 10.39
N GLU A 476 21.64 -0.87 9.59
CA GLU A 476 23.07 -1.17 9.54
C GLU A 476 23.89 0.03 9.04
N PHE A 477 23.44 0.68 7.97
CA PHE A 477 24.10 1.84 7.38
C PHE A 477 24.20 3.01 8.36
N VAL A 478 23.08 3.36 9.01
CA VAL A 478 22.99 4.49 9.95
C VAL A 478 23.82 4.23 11.21
N THR A 479 23.75 3.01 11.74
CA THR A 479 24.53 2.57 12.92
C THR A 479 26.03 2.60 12.64
N SER A 480 26.44 2.28 11.42
CA SER A 480 27.84 2.36 10.98
C SER A 480 28.32 3.79 10.69
N GLY A 481 27.50 4.80 10.97
CA GLY A 481 27.82 6.21 10.74
C GLY A 481 27.47 6.73 9.34
N GLY A 482 26.90 5.89 8.47
CA GLY A 482 26.44 6.29 7.14
C GLY A 482 25.30 7.29 7.19
N ARG A 483 25.29 8.26 6.27
CA ARG A 483 24.26 9.31 6.13
C ARG A 483 23.83 9.44 4.67
N MET A 484 22.63 9.92 4.44
CA MET A 484 22.16 10.18 3.07
C MET A 484 22.97 11.29 2.41
N ASP A 485 23.24 11.13 1.13
CA ASP A 485 23.76 12.19 0.27
C ASP A 485 22.78 13.37 0.17
N PRO A 486 23.26 14.58 -0.12
CA PRO A 486 22.38 15.72 -0.36
C PRO A 486 21.40 15.44 -1.51
N PRO A 487 20.12 15.87 -1.39
CA PRO A 487 19.21 15.85 -2.53
C PRO A 487 19.78 16.60 -3.73
N LYS A 488 19.31 16.26 -4.94
CA LYS A 488 19.74 16.92 -6.18
C LYS A 488 19.45 18.42 -6.11
N SER A 489 20.45 19.24 -6.41
CA SER A 489 20.39 20.72 -6.30
C SER A 489 20.12 21.26 -4.88
N CYS A 490 20.37 20.48 -3.82
CA CYS A 490 20.23 20.95 -2.45
C CYS A 490 21.36 21.93 -2.08
N PRO A 491 21.06 23.15 -1.60
CA PRO A 491 22.08 24.09 -1.15
C PRO A 491 22.87 23.58 0.06
N GLY A 492 24.18 23.80 0.05
CA GLY A 492 25.08 23.38 1.14
C GLY A 492 24.63 23.82 2.54
N PRO A 493 24.17 25.06 2.76
CA PRO A 493 23.63 25.50 4.04
C PRO A 493 22.45 24.67 4.54
N VAL A 494 21.55 24.26 3.65
CA VAL A 494 20.38 23.42 3.97
C VAL A 494 20.82 22.00 4.35
N TYR A 495 21.70 21.39 3.55
CA TYR A 495 22.22 20.06 3.85
C TYR A 495 23.03 20.01 5.16
N ARG A 496 23.68 21.12 5.53
CA ARG A 496 24.38 21.25 6.83
C ARG A 496 23.41 21.11 8.00
N ILE A 497 22.18 21.62 7.89
CA ILE A 497 21.15 21.44 8.92
C ILE A 497 20.82 19.96 9.07
N MET A 498 20.60 19.24 7.96
CA MET A 498 20.31 17.80 7.96
C MET A 498 21.42 16.99 8.65
N THR A 499 22.68 17.22 8.26
CA THR A 499 23.83 16.49 8.83
C THR A 499 24.09 16.84 10.31
N GLN A 500 23.70 18.03 10.77
CA GLN A 500 23.69 18.38 12.19
C GLN A 500 22.55 17.71 12.96
N CYS A 501 21.37 17.55 12.34
CA CYS A 501 20.28 16.75 12.92
C CYS A 501 20.65 15.26 13.04
N TRP A 502 21.49 14.74 12.14
CA TRP A 502 21.91 13.34 12.14
C TRP A 502 23.24 13.07 12.87
N GLN A 503 23.65 13.93 13.79
CA GLN A 503 24.79 13.62 14.65
C GLN A 503 24.50 12.35 15.47
N HIS A 504 25.50 11.48 15.60
CA HIS A 504 25.33 10.20 16.28
C HIS A 504 24.89 10.41 17.73
N CYS A 505 25.63 11.19 18.51
CA CYS A 505 25.26 11.50 19.88
C CYS A 505 24.10 12.51 19.93
N PRO A 506 22.99 12.21 20.64
CA PRO A 506 21.82 13.09 20.73
C PRO A 506 22.11 14.52 21.22
N GLU A 507 23.07 14.68 22.13
CA GLU A 507 23.50 15.96 22.69
C GLU A 507 24.11 16.90 21.65
N HIS A 508 24.74 16.37 20.60
CA HIS A 508 25.33 17.15 19.51
C HIS A 508 24.30 17.60 18.47
N ARG A 509 23.08 17.03 18.50
CA ARG A 509 22.00 17.46 17.62
C ARG A 509 21.43 18.80 18.10
N PRO A 510 21.10 19.75 17.19
CA PRO A 510 20.52 21.03 17.58
C PRO A 510 19.12 20.86 18.18
N ASN A 511 18.69 21.77 19.06
CA ASN A 511 17.26 21.88 19.42
C ASN A 511 16.47 22.63 18.32
N PHE A 512 15.15 22.67 18.42
CA PHE A 512 14.33 23.27 17.35
C PHE A 512 14.47 24.78 17.25
N SER A 513 14.81 25.48 18.34
CA SER A 513 15.16 26.91 18.29
C SER A 513 16.38 27.16 17.39
N THR A 514 17.44 26.36 17.55
CA THR A 514 18.66 26.46 16.72
C THR A 514 18.37 26.08 15.25
N ILE A 515 17.52 25.09 15.02
CA ILE A 515 17.09 24.70 13.66
C ILE A 515 16.36 25.86 12.99
N LEU A 516 15.41 26.50 13.67
CA LEU A 516 14.66 27.65 13.16
C LEU A 516 15.58 28.82 12.80
N GLU A 517 16.56 29.14 13.65
CA GLU A 517 17.57 30.17 13.34
C GLU A 517 18.32 29.86 12.03
N ARG A 518 18.74 28.61 11.84
CA ARG A 518 19.47 28.17 10.63
C ARG A 518 18.58 28.18 9.38
N ILE A 519 17.31 27.77 9.50
CA ILE A 519 16.36 27.86 8.39
C ILE A 519 16.10 29.34 8.03
N ASN A 520 15.92 30.21 9.03
CA ASN A 520 15.72 31.64 8.81
C ASN A 520 16.95 32.31 8.16
N TYR A 521 18.17 31.86 8.47
CA TYR A 521 19.37 32.28 7.75
C TYR A 521 19.29 31.85 6.28
N CYS A 522 18.95 30.59 6.01
CA CYS A 522 18.77 30.09 4.64
C CYS A 522 17.70 30.84 3.85
N THR A 523 16.62 31.31 4.48
CA THR A 523 15.57 32.11 3.81
C THR A 523 16.01 33.52 3.41
N GLN A 524 17.08 34.03 4.01
CA GLN A 524 17.60 35.37 3.75
C GLN A 524 18.81 35.35 2.80
N ASP A 525 19.41 34.17 2.58
CA ASP A 525 20.58 33.99 1.72
C ASP A 525 20.17 33.90 0.23
N PRO A 526 20.51 34.90 -0.61
CA PRO A 526 20.16 34.90 -2.02
C PRO A 526 20.70 33.70 -2.79
N ASP A 527 21.87 33.18 -2.41
CA ASP A 527 22.49 32.04 -3.10
C ASP A 527 21.71 30.75 -2.83
N VAL A 528 21.10 30.66 -1.64
CA VAL A 528 20.22 29.55 -1.28
C VAL A 528 18.87 29.68 -2.00
N ILE A 529 18.15 30.79 -1.81
CA ILE A 529 16.76 30.90 -2.29
C ILE A 529 16.64 30.95 -3.81
N ASN A 530 17.68 31.42 -4.52
CA ASN A 530 17.69 31.48 -5.99
C ASN A 530 18.24 30.19 -6.62
N THR A 531 18.64 29.19 -5.84
CA THR A 531 19.06 27.89 -6.37
C THR A 531 17.87 27.20 -7.08
N PRO A 532 17.98 26.84 -8.37
CA PRO A 532 16.88 26.21 -9.10
C PRO A 532 16.63 24.78 -8.62
N LEU A 533 15.36 24.42 -8.51
CA LEU A 533 14.94 23.05 -8.22
C LEU A 533 15.23 22.12 -9.41
N PRO A 534 15.50 20.83 -9.19
CA PRO A 534 15.72 19.87 -10.27
C PRO A 534 14.43 19.68 -11.09
N VAL A 535 14.57 19.70 -12.42
CA VAL A 535 13.47 19.43 -13.35
C VAL A 535 13.44 17.93 -13.69
N GLU A 536 12.28 17.30 -13.56
CA GLU A 536 12.03 15.94 -14.02
C GLU A 536 11.72 15.93 -15.53
N TYR A 537 12.37 15.03 -16.26
CA TYR A 537 12.10 14.79 -17.68
C TYR A 537 10.92 13.81 -17.80
N GLY A 538 9.83 14.26 -18.43
CA GLY A 538 8.70 13.42 -18.82
C GLY A 538 8.48 13.49 -20.34
N PRO A 539 7.73 12.52 -20.92
CA PRO A 539 7.39 12.54 -22.34
C PRO A 539 6.62 13.81 -22.69
N THR A 540 6.92 14.37 -23.86
CA THR A 540 6.25 15.59 -24.37
C THR A 540 4.78 15.29 -24.67
N VAL A 541 3.90 16.26 -24.40
CA VAL A 541 2.43 16.14 -24.58
C VAL A 541 2.03 15.69 -25.99
N GLU A 542 2.86 15.93 -26.99
CA GLU A 542 2.66 15.52 -28.39
C GLU A 542 2.71 13.99 -28.61
N GLU A 543 3.32 13.21 -27.73
CA GLU A 543 3.38 11.74 -27.83
C GLU A 543 2.16 11.03 -27.23
N LEU A 544 1.33 11.74 -26.44
CA LEU A 544 0.13 11.21 -25.78
C LEU A 544 -1.14 11.30 -26.64
N SER A 545 -1.11 12.04 -27.76
CA SER A 545 -2.29 12.28 -28.62
C SER A 545 -2.58 11.21 -29.67
N THR A 546 -1.78 10.15 -29.81
CA THR A 546 -1.88 9.22 -30.96
C THR A 546 -2.67 7.92 -30.71
N VAL A 547 -3.37 7.78 -29.57
CA VAL A 547 -4.24 6.61 -29.34
C VAL A 547 -5.63 7.05 -28.89
N ILE A 548 -6.41 7.61 -29.83
CA ILE A 548 -7.86 7.68 -29.71
C ILE A 548 -8.43 6.58 -30.62
N ARG A 549 -8.90 5.48 -30.02
CA ARG A 549 -9.78 4.52 -30.71
C ARG A 549 -11.10 5.22 -31.05
N PRO A 550 -11.68 5.03 -32.24
CA PRO A 550 -12.98 5.59 -32.55
C PRO A 550 -14.10 4.84 -31.81
N ASP A 551 -14.96 5.60 -31.12
CA ASP A 551 -16.21 5.13 -30.52
C ASP A 551 -17.25 4.83 -31.61
N THR A 552 -18.04 3.77 -31.42
CA THR A 552 -19.44 3.76 -31.89
C THR A 552 -20.30 2.80 -31.05
N PRO A 553 -21.55 3.18 -30.69
CA PRO A 553 -22.38 2.45 -29.71
C PRO A 553 -23.50 1.60 -30.36
N GLY A 554 -23.97 0.54 -29.68
CA GLY A 554 -25.31 -0.03 -29.92
C GLY A 554 -25.50 -1.56 -29.79
N SER A 555 -25.97 -1.99 -28.61
CA SER A 555 -26.89 -3.10 -28.26
C SER A 555 -27.36 -4.16 -29.29
N LEU A 556 -27.13 -5.43 -28.90
CA LEU A 556 -27.96 -6.66 -28.97
C LEU A 556 -28.41 -7.30 -30.32
N THR A 557 -28.01 -8.59 -30.42
CA THR A 557 -28.41 -9.80 -31.20
C THR A 557 -29.88 -9.96 -31.68
N PRO A 558 -30.28 -11.04 -32.42
CA PRO A 558 -29.59 -12.03 -33.30
C PRO A 558 -30.36 -12.35 -34.63
N LEU A 559 -29.77 -13.14 -35.57
CA LEU A 559 -30.38 -14.34 -36.23
C LEU A 559 -29.79 -14.73 -37.61
N LEU A 560 -29.87 -16.05 -37.82
CA LEU A 560 -29.51 -16.98 -38.89
C LEU A 560 -29.70 -16.58 -40.38
N LEU A 561 -28.78 -17.16 -41.18
CA LEU A 561 -28.90 -17.83 -42.50
C LEU A 561 -29.64 -17.14 -43.66
N ALA A 562 -28.96 -17.01 -44.81
CA ALA A 562 -29.23 -17.82 -46.02
C ALA A 562 -28.28 -17.47 -47.20
N HIS A 563 -28.12 -18.48 -48.06
CA HIS A 563 -27.20 -18.65 -49.18
C HIS A 563 -27.29 -17.65 -50.35
N THR A 564 -26.18 -17.52 -51.11
CA THR A 564 -25.99 -18.01 -52.51
C THR A 564 -24.67 -17.44 -53.08
N ALA A 565 -23.65 -18.26 -53.31
CA ALA A 565 -23.29 -18.93 -54.58
C ALA A 565 -22.66 -17.99 -55.65
N SER A 566 -21.39 -18.23 -56.01
CA SER A 566 -20.94 -18.44 -57.40
C SER A 566 -19.42 -18.72 -57.51
N GLN A 567 -19.12 -19.90 -58.09
CA GLN A 567 -18.03 -20.27 -59.02
C GLN A 567 -16.56 -20.21 -58.51
N GLU A 568 -15.97 -21.36 -58.15
CA GLU A 568 -15.28 -22.34 -59.01
C GLU A 568 -14.09 -21.78 -59.81
N VAL A 569 -12.88 -22.30 -59.57
CA VAL A 569 -12.14 -23.23 -60.46
C VAL A 569 -10.87 -23.69 -59.71
N SER A 570 -10.85 -24.97 -59.33
CA SER A 570 -9.65 -25.85 -59.19
C SER A 570 -9.49 -26.61 -60.54
N PRO A 571 -8.53 -27.53 -60.81
CA PRO A 571 -7.81 -28.41 -59.87
C PRO A 571 -6.33 -28.65 -60.26
N GLN A 572 -5.53 -29.37 -59.47
CA GLN A 572 -5.15 -30.80 -59.62
C GLN A 572 -3.80 -30.96 -58.87
N ILE A 573 -3.35 -32.07 -58.27
CA ILE A 573 -3.76 -33.49 -58.20
C ILE A 573 -2.86 -34.17 -57.13
N SER A 574 -3.44 -35.12 -56.38
CA SER A 574 -2.94 -36.43 -55.84
C SER A 574 -1.49 -36.59 -55.31
N SER A 575 -1.13 -37.49 -54.39
CA SER A 575 -1.67 -38.83 -54.10
C SER A 575 -1.10 -39.40 -52.79
N LEU A 576 -1.99 -40.03 -52.02
CA LEU A 576 -1.88 -41.33 -51.30
C LEU A 576 -0.51 -41.99 -51.05
N GLY A 577 -0.35 -42.56 -49.84
CA GLY A 577 0.21 -43.92 -49.70
C GLY A 577 1.01 -44.24 -48.43
N LEU A 578 0.31 -44.66 -47.37
CA LEU A 578 0.60 -45.77 -46.43
C LEU A 578 2.03 -46.28 -46.18
N GLY A 579 2.36 -46.49 -44.89
CA GLY A 579 2.90 -47.79 -44.43
C GLY A 579 4.12 -47.79 -43.49
N LEU A 580 3.83 -48.00 -42.19
CA LEU A 580 4.50 -48.89 -41.21
C LEU A 580 6.04 -49.04 -41.15
N GLY A 581 6.61 -48.96 -39.93
CA GLY A 581 7.64 -49.90 -39.49
C GLY A 581 8.84 -49.38 -38.67
N MET A 582 8.74 -49.57 -37.35
CA MET A 582 9.79 -49.96 -36.37
C MET A 582 11.24 -49.44 -36.44
N GLY A 583 11.68 -48.87 -35.31
CA GLY A 583 12.84 -49.40 -34.56
C GLY A 583 14.22 -48.74 -34.77
N PRO A 584 15.14 -48.88 -33.79
CA PRO A 584 15.98 -47.78 -33.28
C PRO A 584 17.46 -47.93 -33.66
N THR A 585 18.28 -46.87 -33.47
CA THR A 585 19.69 -46.91 -32.96
C THR A 585 20.37 -45.54 -33.15
N SER A 586 20.84 -44.93 -32.04
CA SER A 586 22.24 -44.77 -31.63
C SER A 586 22.92 -43.44 -32.04
N LEU A 587 23.27 -42.67 -31.02
CA LEU A 587 24.30 -41.61 -30.90
C LEU A 587 25.62 -41.97 -31.63
N PRO A 588 26.46 -40.99 -32.05
CA PRO A 588 27.41 -40.35 -31.11
C PRO A 588 27.77 -38.87 -31.36
N GLN A 589 28.15 -38.21 -30.27
CA GLN A 589 28.95 -36.98 -30.26
C GLN A 589 30.34 -37.19 -30.89
N PRO A 590 31.04 -36.08 -31.20
CA PRO A 590 32.41 -35.96 -30.69
C PRO A 590 32.72 -34.61 -30.04
N ASN A 591 33.83 -34.68 -29.31
CA ASN A 591 34.35 -33.85 -28.23
C ASN A 591 35.32 -32.74 -28.69
N LYS A 592 35.41 -31.69 -27.84
CA LYS A 592 36.61 -30.93 -27.41
C LYS A 592 37.28 -29.92 -28.39
N PRO A 593 38.23 -29.07 -27.93
CA PRO A 593 38.23 -28.17 -26.75
C PRO A 593 38.89 -26.79 -27.08
N TYR A 594 38.93 -25.82 -26.15
CA TYR A 594 40.10 -24.92 -25.98
C TYR A 594 40.11 -24.21 -24.61
N THR A 595 41.32 -23.95 -24.10
CA THR A 595 41.69 -23.48 -22.75
C THR A 595 42.29 -22.06 -22.78
N LYS A 596 42.46 -21.48 -21.56
CA LYS A 596 43.35 -20.39 -21.08
C LYS A 596 42.62 -19.10 -20.66
N SER A 597 42.52 -18.72 -19.38
CA SER A 597 43.50 -18.36 -18.32
C SER A 597 43.69 -16.84 -18.18
N ARG A 598 43.49 -16.29 -16.97
CA ARG A 598 44.38 -15.28 -16.33
C ARG A 598 43.88 -14.89 -14.92
N GLU A 599 44.71 -15.17 -13.93
CA GLU A 599 44.73 -14.55 -12.59
C GLU A 599 45.58 -13.27 -12.61
N CYS A 600 45.28 -12.34 -11.70
CA CYS A 600 46.25 -11.41 -11.12
C CYS A 600 45.81 -11.00 -9.69
N ASP A 601 46.59 -11.45 -8.71
CA ASP A 601 46.66 -10.95 -7.33
C ASP A 601 47.34 -9.58 -7.25
N SER A 602 46.94 -8.75 -6.28
CA SER A 602 47.89 -7.83 -5.63
C SER A 602 47.56 -7.57 -4.15
N ARG A 603 48.35 -8.28 -3.33
CA ARG A 603 48.88 -8.09 -1.97
C ARG A 603 48.41 -6.94 -1.06
N SER A 604 48.24 -7.37 0.19
CA SER A 604 48.18 -6.67 1.47
C SER A 604 49.48 -5.99 1.91
N SER A 605 49.36 -5.01 2.81
CA SER A 605 50.40 -4.59 3.77
C SER A 605 49.76 -3.91 4.99
N SER A 606 49.92 -4.50 6.16
CA SER A 606 49.59 -3.95 7.48
C SER A 606 50.88 -3.71 8.26
N VAL A 607 51.07 -2.52 8.84
CA VAL A 607 51.97 -2.27 9.98
C VAL A 607 51.35 -1.19 10.86
N ILE A 608 51.10 -1.52 12.12
CA ILE A 608 50.87 -0.62 13.25
C ILE A 608 52.02 -0.90 14.23
N ASP A 609 52.65 0.15 14.75
CA ASP A 609 53.20 0.20 16.13
C ASP A 609 53.39 1.68 16.55
N PRO A 610 53.61 2.02 17.84
CA PRO A 610 52.86 3.07 18.54
C PRO A 610 53.73 4.24 19.04
N SER A 611 53.11 5.19 19.75
CA SER A 611 53.69 6.14 20.71
C SER A 611 54.60 7.28 20.23
N CYS A 612 54.02 8.47 20.06
CA CYS A 612 54.31 9.72 20.80
C CYS A 612 53.26 10.78 20.47
#